data_AF-A0A3Q8UPY9-F1
#
_entry.id   AF-A0A3Q8UPY9-F1
#
_cell.length_a   1.000
_cell.length_b   1.000
_cell.length_c   1.000
_cell.angle_alpha   90.00
_cell.angle_beta   90.00
_cell.angle_gamma   90.00
#
_symmetry.space_group_name_H-M   'P 1'
#
loop_
_entity.id
_entity.type
_entity.pdbx_description
1 polymer ?
#
loop_
_entity_poly.entity_id
_entity_poly.type
_entity_poly.pdbx_seq_one_letter_code
_entity_poly.pdbx_strand_id
1 'polypeptide(L)'
;MTLLGQYRGNPRDDLGWLNTAGRPSVFHRANLPRVGLDDVAALTSGVMTLAALWLNDGDTVTNLSVISGATAAATPTNYWAALYSPTGALMAQSADQTSTAWSADTVKTLALATPQKVTRSGVYYVGVMVAAGTVPTLVGSSGARPVLTGEGNLSQTSGSSLTATAPATIASPAFKRQVPLVIAS
;
A
#
# COMPACT_ATOMS: atom_id res chain seq x y z
N MET A 1 -19.19 16.65 7.71
CA MET A 1 -20.51 17.33 7.74
C MET A 1 -21.31 16.85 6.55
N THR A 2 -22.35 16.06 6.77
CA THR A 2 -23.38 15.78 5.76
C THR A 2 -24.61 16.66 6.05
N LEU A 3 -25.39 16.94 5.01
CA LEU A 3 -26.44 17.96 4.94
C LEU A 3 -27.69 17.69 5.81
N LEU A 4 -27.70 16.67 6.67
CA LEU A 4 -28.86 16.30 7.48
C LEU A 4 -28.44 15.86 8.90
N GLY A 5 -28.56 16.78 9.87
CA GLY A 5 -28.66 16.48 11.30
C GLY A 5 -27.39 16.01 12.00
N GLN A 6 -26.95 16.78 13.02
CA GLN A 6 -25.84 16.41 13.89
C GLN A 6 -26.03 15.01 14.49
N TYR A 7 -25.12 14.09 14.17
CA TYR A 7 -25.02 12.78 14.80
C TYR A 7 -24.76 12.95 16.30
N ARG A 8 -25.65 12.40 17.15
CA ARG A 8 -25.62 12.53 18.62
C ARG A 8 -24.93 11.35 19.34
N GLY A 9 -24.18 10.51 18.61
CA GLY A 9 -23.46 9.36 19.18
C GLY A 9 -21.98 9.62 19.44
N ASN A 10 -21.25 8.56 19.81
CA ASN A 10 -19.80 8.59 20.02
C ASN A 10 -19.10 9.04 18.72
N PRO A 11 -18.18 10.04 18.73
CA PRO A 11 -17.48 10.52 17.53
C PRO A 11 -16.79 9.42 16.69
N ARG A 12 -16.49 8.27 17.30
CA ARG A 12 -15.95 7.09 16.60
C ARG A 12 -16.94 6.47 15.60
N ASP A 13 -18.25 6.57 15.83
CA ASP A 13 -19.29 6.09 14.91
C ASP A 13 -19.55 7.08 13.77
N ASP A 14 -19.52 8.39 14.05
CA ASP A 14 -19.61 9.43 13.00
C ASP A 14 -18.37 9.47 12.10
N LEU A 15 -17.28 8.81 12.51
CA LEU A 15 -16.10 8.56 11.70
C LEU A 15 -16.03 7.10 11.22
N GLY A 16 -17.05 6.29 11.52
CA GLY A 16 -17.15 4.89 11.11
C GLY A 16 -17.20 4.74 9.59
N TRP A 17 -17.66 5.75 8.85
CA TRP A 17 -17.58 5.79 7.39
C TRP A 17 -16.16 6.09 6.85
N LEU A 18 -15.26 6.69 7.65
CA LEU A 18 -13.84 6.79 7.29
C LEU A 18 -13.15 5.42 7.36
N ASN A 19 -13.62 4.50 8.21
CA ASN A 19 -12.92 3.25 8.48
C ASN A 19 -13.64 1.98 7.98
N THR A 20 -14.96 1.81 8.16
CA THR A 20 -15.57 0.47 7.98
C THR A 20 -17.09 0.37 7.75
N ALA A 21 -17.90 1.42 7.87
CA ALA A 21 -19.35 1.29 7.77
C ALA A 21 -19.82 1.11 6.30
N GLY A 22 -20.13 -0.14 5.90
CA GLY A 22 -20.79 -0.46 4.63
C GLY A 22 -19.99 -1.29 3.61
N ARG A 23 -18.86 -1.88 3.98
CA ARG A 23 -18.15 -2.80 3.08
C ARG A 23 -18.86 -4.16 3.04
N PRO A 24 -19.00 -4.80 1.86
CA PRO A 24 -19.44 -6.20 1.80
C PRO A 24 -18.52 -7.05 2.71
N SER A 25 -19.04 -8.14 3.29
CA SER A 25 -18.40 -8.97 4.33
C SER A 25 -17.12 -9.72 3.89
N VAL A 26 -16.44 -9.21 2.87
CA VAL A 26 -15.21 -9.74 2.28
C VAL A 26 -14.02 -9.09 3.00
N PHE A 27 -12.98 -9.87 3.24
CA PHE A 27 -11.75 -9.41 3.86
C PHE A 27 -11.19 -8.17 3.13
N HIS A 28 -10.91 -7.11 3.87
CA HIS A 28 -10.34 -5.87 3.35
C HIS A 28 -9.64 -5.06 4.45
N ARG A 29 -8.37 -4.69 4.24
CA ARG A 29 -7.57 -3.85 5.15
C ARG A 29 -6.91 -2.72 4.36
N ALA A 30 -6.95 -1.51 4.88
CA ALA A 30 -6.28 -0.34 4.28
C ALA A 30 -5.41 0.34 5.33
N ASN A 31 -4.28 0.92 4.94
CA ASN A 31 -3.37 1.60 5.86
C ASN A 31 -3.73 3.08 6.13
N LEU A 32 -4.45 3.72 5.21
CA LEU A 32 -4.81 5.13 5.28
C LEU A 32 -6.34 5.33 5.26
N PRO A 33 -6.84 6.44 5.84
CA PRO A 33 -8.25 6.81 5.73
C PRO A 33 -8.61 7.17 4.27
N ARG A 34 -9.90 7.09 3.92
CA ARG A 34 -10.38 7.44 2.56
C ARG A 34 -10.35 8.93 2.23
N VAL A 35 -10.15 9.79 3.22
CA VAL A 35 -10.20 11.24 3.08
C VAL A 35 -8.85 11.85 3.41
N GLY A 36 -8.57 13.03 2.84
CA GLY A 36 -7.28 13.70 3.01
C GLY A 36 -6.12 13.01 2.29
N LEU A 37 -6.44 12.28 1.22
CA LEU A 37 -5.46 11.68 0.32
C LEU A 37 -5.20 12.61 -0.86
N ASP A 38 -3.99 12.55 -1.38
CA ASP A 38 -3.50 13.35 -2.50
C ASP A 38 -2.56 12.50 -3.36
N ASP A 39 -2.13 13.05 -4.49
CA ASP A 39 -1.16 12.43 -5.39
C ASP A 39 0.25 12.57 -4.81
N VAL A 40 0.84 11.44 -4.44
CA VAL A 40 2.18 11.39 -3.88
C VAL A 40 3.17 10.74 -4.84
N ALA A 41 4.33 11.36 -5.00
CA ALA A 41 5.50 10.80 -5.69
C ALA A 41 6.16 9.72 -4.83
N ALA A 42 5.44 8.63 -4.58
CA ALA A 42 5.85 7.54 -3.71
C ALA A 42 6.75 6.52 -4.41
N LEU A 43 6.85 6.51 -5.74
CA LEU A 43 7.63 5.51 -6.48
C LEU A 43 8.93 6.09 -7.04
N THR A 44 9.89 5.20 -7.27
CA THR A 44 11.15 5.49 -7.95
C THR A 44 11.46 4.28 -8.82
N SER A 45 11.87 4.51 -10.07
CA SER A 45 12.03 3.44 -11.05
C SER A 45 13.00 2.37 -10.56
N GLY A 46 12.58 1.10 -10.57
CA GLY A 46 13.40 -0.04 -10.14
C GLY A 46 13.70 -0.11 -8.64
N VAL A 47 12.98 0.66 -7.81
CA VAL A 47 13.11 0.66 -6.34
C VAL A 47 11.77 0.30 -5.72
N MET A 48 11.77 -0.63 -4.77
CA MET A 48 10.55 -1.01 -4.06
C MET A 48 10.23 0.05 -3.01
N THR A 49 8.98 0.50 -2.99
CA THR A 49 8.41 1.30 -1.91
C THR A 49 7.48 0.43 -1.08
N LEU A 50 7.65 0.48 0.24
CA LEU A 50 6.93 -0.31 1.23
C LEU A 50 6.06 0.63 2.05
N ALA A 51 4.81 0.25 2.29
CA ALA A 51 3.92 0.92 3.24
C ALA A 51 3.51 -0.05 4.35
N ALA A 52 3.49 0.45 5.58
CA ALA A 52 3.01 -0.28 6.74
C ALA A 52 1.50 -0.53 6.64
N LEU A 53 1.07 -1.76 6.93
CA LEU A 53 -0.32 -2.18 6.94
C LEU A 53 -0.59 -3.06 8.16
N TRP A 54 -1.58 -2.71 8.97
CA TRP A 54 -2.01 -3.55 10.08
C TRP A 54 -2.90 -4.69 9.58
N LEU A 55 -2.51 -5.93 9.88
CA LEU A 55 -3.29 -7.13 9.63
C LEU A 55 -3.60 -7.84 10.95
N ASN A 56 -4.74 -8.51 11.02
CA ASN A 56 -5.15 -9.30 12.17
C ASN A 56 -4.91 -10.80 11.93
N ASP A 57 -4.69 -11.55 13.01
CA ASP A 57 -4.68 -13.01 12.95
C ASP A 57 -5.97 -13.55 12.33
N GLY A 58 -5.83 -14.51 11.42
CA GLY A 58 -6.93 -15.08 10.64
C GLY A 58 -7.24 -14.38 9.32
N ASP A 59 -6.74 -13.16 9.09
CA ASP A 59 -6.87 -12.47 7.81
C ASP A 59 -6.22 -13.31 6.69
N THR A 60 -6.87 -13.42 5.52
CA THR A 60 -6.33 -14.13 4.35
C THR A 60 -6.17 -13.14 3.21
N VAL A 61 -4.92 -12.79 2.90
CA VAL A 61 -4.58 -11.84 1.83
C VAL A 61 -4.43 -12.60 0.51
N THR A 62 -5.24 -12.25 -0.46
CA THR A 62 -5.23 -12.83 -1.82
C THR A 62 -4.77 -11.81 -2.86
N ASN A 63 -5.03 -10.54 -2.61
CA ASN A 63 -4.74 -9.44 -3.51
C ASN A 63 -4.16 -8.26 -2.75
N LEU A 64 -3.30 -7.51 -3.43
CA LEU A 64 -2.79 -6.22 -3.00
C LEU A 64 -3.21 -5.16 -4.01
N SER A 65 -3.81 -4.09 -3.51
CA SER A 65 -4.25 -2.96 -4.35
C SER A 65 -3.55 -1.67 -3.96
N VAL A 66 -3.19 -0.92 -4.99
CA VAL A 66 -2.74 0.46 -4.92
C VAL A 66 -3.45 1.28 -5.98
N ILE A 67 -3.56 2.58 -5.77
CA ILE A 67 -4.31 3.47 -6.65
C ILE A 67 -3.29 4.44 -7.27
N SER A 68 -3.21 4.49 -8.60
CA SER A 68 -2.47 5.56 -9.27
C SER A 68 -3.20 6.88 -9.13
N GLY A 69 -2.42 7.95 -8.92
CA GLY A 69 -2.89 9.33 -8.99
C GLY A 69 -2.89 9.85 -10.43
N ALA A 70 -2.75 11.16 -10.60
CA ALA A 70 -2.84 11.83 -11.90
C ALA A 70 -1.72 11.46 -12.91
N THR A 71 -0.60 10.89 -12.46
CA THR A 71 0.50 10.48 -13.36
C THR A 71 0.43 8.98 -13.64
N ALA A 72 0.26 8.62 -14.92
CA ALA A 72 0.33 7.24 -15.39
C ALA A 72 1.78 6.73 -15.51
N ALA A 73 1.95 5.40 -15.54
CA ALA A 73 3.23 4.81 -15.90
C ALA A 73 3.50 4.98 -17.40
N ALA A 74 4.64 5.58 -17.77
CA ALA A 74 5.11 5.65 -19.15
C ALA A 74 6.23 4.64 -19.37
N THR A 75 6.11 3.84 -20.43
CA THR A 75 7.06 2.77 -20.80
C THR A 75 7.44 1.84 -19.63
N PRO A 76 6.47 1.23 -18.93
CA PRO A 76 6.77 0.25 -17.90
C PRO A 76 7.54 -0.94 -18.49
N THR A 77 8.56 -1.40 -17.77
CA THR A 77 9.32 -2.61 -18.10
C THR A 77 8.89 -3.78 -17.23
N ASN A 78 8.60 -3.52 -15.96
CA ASN A 78 8.13 -4.50 -14.99
C ASN A 78 7.49 -3.79 -13.78
N TYR A 79 6.51 -4.44 -13.18
CA TYR A 79 5.93 -4.02 -11.91
C TYR A 79 5.19 -5.15 -11.21
N TRP A 80 5.21 -5.10 -9.88
CA TRP A 80 4.58 -6.09 -9.01
C TRP A 80 4.26 -5.49 -7.65
N ALA A 81 3.45 -6.21 -6.87
CA ALA A 81 3.25 -5.97 -5.45
C ALA A 81 3.66 -7.19 -4.64
N ALA A 82 4.11 -6.97 -3.40
CA ALA A 82 4.59 -8.00 -2.50
C ALA A 82 4.13 -7.75 -1.06
N LEU A 83 3.90 -8.82 -0.31
CA LEU A 83 3.60 -8.81 1.11
C LEU A 83 4.81 -9.30 1.89
N TYR A 84 5.21 -8.52 2.90
CA TYR A 84 6.29 -8.83 3.81
C TYR A 84 5.78 -8.96 5.24
N SER A 85 6.43 -9.85 5.99
CA SER A 85 6.19 -10.06 7.41
C SER A 85 6.59 -8.85 8.25
N PRO A 86 6.21 -8.79 9.54
CA PRO A 86 6.69 -7.77 10.46
C PRO A 86 8.22 -7.76 10.65
N THR A 87 8.88 -8.90 10.40
CA THR A 87 10.35 -9.03 10.43
C THR A 87 11.01 -8.65 9.10
N GLY A 88 10.21 -8.28 8.09
CA GLY A 88 10.70 -7.89 6.77
C GLY A 88 11.04 -9.06 5.84
N ALA A 89 10.57 -10.28 6.13
CA ALA A 89 10.73 -11.43 5.24
C ALA A 89 9.60 -11.46 4.20
N LEU A 90 9.93 -11.76 2.94
CA LEU A 90 8.95 -11.90 1.87
C LEU A 90 8.02 -13.08 2.14
N MET A 91 6.71 -12.82 2.11
CA MET A 91 5.69 -13.85 2.29
C MET A 91 5.09 -14.29 0.95
N ALA A 92 4.75 -13.32 0.11
CA ALA A 92 4.23 -13.56 -1.23
C ALA A 92 4.44 -12.34 -2.12
N GLN A 93 4.41 -12.56 -3.43
CA GLN A 93 4.38 -11.52 -4.44
C GLN A 93 3.32 -11.84 -5.50
N SER A 94 2.91 -10.82 -6.23
CA SER A 94 2.14 -11.00 -7.46
C SER A 94 3.03 -11.53 -8.59
N ALA A 95 2.40 -11.95 -9.69
CA ALA A 95 3.11 -12.08 -10.96
C ALA A 95 3.63 -10.70 -11.40
N ASP A 96 4.80 -10.69 -12.06
CA ASP A 96 5.28 -9.50 -12.76
C ASP A 96 4.33 -9.18 -13.93
N GLN A 97 3.98 -7.90 -14.04
CA GLN A 97 3.06 -7.42 -15.06
C GLN A 97 3.79 -6.95 -16.32
N THR A 98 5.12 -6.99 -16.34
CA THR A 98 5.95 -6.66 -17.50
C THR A 98 5.65 -5.24 -18.01
N SER A 99 5.37 -5.08 -19.31
CA SER A 99 5.05 -3.81 -19.96
C SER A 99 3.56 -3.47 -19.99
N THR A 100 2.74 -4.11 -19.15
CA THR A 100 1.31 -3.82 -19.09
C THR A 100 1.06 -2.36 -18.71
N ALA A 101 0.08 -1.72 -19.35
CA ALA A 101 -0.20 -0.31 -19.09
C ALA A 101 -0.80 -0.09 -17.69
N TRP A 102 -0.30 0.95 -17.02
CA TRP A 102 -0.85 1.46 -15.77
C TRP A 102 -1.26 2.93 -15.94
N SER A 103 -2.55 3.13 -16.25
CA SER A 103 -3.17 4.44 -16.41
C SER A 103 -3.23 5.25 -15.11
N ALA A 104 -3.37 6.57 -15.23
CA ALA A 104 -3.71 7.45 -14.11
C ALA A 104 -5.08 7.09 -13.52
N ASP A 105 -5.33 7.54 -12.28
CA ASP A 105 -6.62 7.45 -11.59
C ASP A 105 -7.25 6.04 -11.58
N THR A 106 -6.39 5.02 -11.47
CA THR A 106 -6.79 3.62 -11.63
C THR A 106 -6.36 2.80 -10.42
N VAL A 107 -7.30 2.01 -9.89
CA VAL A 107 -6.97 0.97 -8.90
C VAL A 107 -6.24 -0.17 -9.63
N LYS A 108 -5.01 -0.46 -9.24
CA LYS A 108 -4.31 -1.69 -9.62
C LYS A 108 -4.38 -2.68 -8.49
N THR A 109 -5.19 -3.71 -8.71
CA THR A 109 -5.30 -4.90 -7.88
C THR A 109 -4.46 -6.00 -8.49
N LEU A 110 -3.47 -6.48 -7.74
CA LEU A 110 -2.55 -7.53 -8.16
C LEU A 110 -2.75 -8.75 -7.27
N ALA A 111 -3.11 -9.87 -7.88
CA ALA A 111 -3.27 -11.14 -7.19
C ALA A 111 -1.90 -11.68 -6.75
N LEU A 112 -1.81 -12.10 -5.49
CA LEU A 112 -0.65 -12.82 -4.98
C LEU A 112 -0.61 -14.22 -5.61
N ALA A 113 0.58 -14.70 -5.95
CA ALA A 113 0.77 -16.05 -6.50
C ALA A 113 0.28 -17.14 -5.53
N THR A 114 0.30 -16.86 -4.23
CA THR A 114 -0.22 -17.75 -3.19
C THR A 114 -0.93 -16.93 -2.12
N PRO A 115 -2.21 -17.22 -1.81
CA PRO A 115 -2.92 -16.59 -0.69
C PRO A 115 -2.15 -16.72 0.62
N GLN A 116 -2.05 -15.62 1.38
CA GLN A 116 -1.31 -15.56 2.64
C GLN A 116 -2.26 -15.48 3.82
N LYS A 117 -2.26 -16.52 4.65
CA LYS A 117 -2.96 -16.50 5.94
C LYS A 117 -2.08 -15.83 7.00
N VAL A 118 -2.60 -14.77 7.60
CA VAL A 118 -1.97 -14.09 8.72
C VAL A 118 -2.17 -14.94 9.98
N THR A 119 -1.07 -15.23 10.68
CA THR A 119 -1.04 -16.08 11.88
C THR A 119 -0.80 -15.29 13.17
N ARG A 120 -0.52 -14.00 13.05
CA ARG A 120 -0.31 -13.09 14.18
C ARG A 120 -0.69 -11.67 13.77
N SER A 121 -1.51 -11.01 14.58
CA SER A 121 -1.82 -9.60 14.36
C SER A 121 -0.56 -8.74 14.48
N GLY A 122 -0.41 -7.75 13.61
CA GLY A 122 0.72 -6.83 13.65
C GLY A 122 0.85 -5.97 12.40
N VAL A 123 1.96 -5.21 12.34
CA VAL A 123 2.32 -4.40 11.18
C VAL A 123 3.08 -5.27 10.18
N TYR A 124 2.45 -5.49 9.03
CA TYR A 124 3.04 -6.08 7.84
C TYR A 124 3.41 -4.95 6.86
N TYR A 125 4.18 -5.27 5.82
CA TYR A 125 4.53 -4.28 4.80
C TYR A 125 4.05 -4.71 3.42
N VAL A 126 3.38 -3.81 2.73
CA VAL A 126 3.03 -3.96 1.32
C VAL A 126 4.07 -3.23 0.49
N GLY A 127 4.85 -3.98 -0.28
CA GLY A 127 5.83 -3.49 -1.23
C GLY A 127 5.19 -3.31 -2.61
N VAL A 128 5.49 -2.21 -3.27
CA VAL A 128 5.18 -1.96 -4.67
C VAL A 128 6.46 -1.52 -5.36
N MET A 129 6.75 -2.14 -6.51
CA MET A 129 7.86 -1.76 -7.35
C MET A 129 7.37 -1.55 -8.77
N VAL A 130 7.81 -0.46 -9.38
CA VAL A 130 7.58 -0.14 -10.79
C VAL A 130 8.91 0.27 -11.38
N ALA A 131 9.30 -0.38 -12.47
CA ALA A 131 10.36 0.08 -13.35
C ALA A 131 9.72 0.60 -14.65
N ALA A 132 9.96 1.86 -14.94
CA ALA A 132 9.34 2.59 -16.05
C ALA A 132 10.18 3.84 -16.38
N GLY A 133 9.98 4.42 -17.58
CA GLY A 133 10.54 5.73 -17.91
C GLY A 133 9.92 6.84 -17.05
N THR A 134 8.60 6.78 -16.86
CA THR A 134 7.88 7.57 -15.87
C THR A 134 7.11 6.63 -14.96
N VAL A 135 7.39 6.67 -13.65
CA VAL A 135 6.62 5.90 -12.66
C VAL A 135 5.32 6.63 -12.31
N PRO A 136 4.23 5.90 -11.99
CA PRO A 136 2.98 6.56 -11.64
C PRO A 136 3.10 7.27 -10.29
N THR A 137 2.37 8.37 -10.13
CA THR A 137 2.06 8.88 -8.79
C THR A 137 1.07 7.92 -8.15
N LEU A 138 1.09 7.81 -6.82
CA LEU A 138 0.13 7.00 -6.08
C LEU A 138 -0.76 7.90 -5.25
N VAL A 139 -2.02 7.51 -5.06
CA VAL A 139 -2.87 8.14 -4.06
C VAL A 139 -2.30 7.79 -2.68
N GLY A 140 -2.13 8.78 -1.82
CA GLY A 140 -1.54 8.59 -0.50
C GLY A 140 -1.55 9.86 0.34
N SER A 141 -0.69 9.91 1.34
CA SER A 141 -0.54 11.09 2.20
C SER A 141 0.93 11.36 2.51
N SER A 142 1.20 12.52 3.13
CA SER A 142 2.51 12.83 3.69
C SER A 142 2.55 12.43 5.16
N GLY A 143 3.40 11.47 5.50
CA GLY A 143 3.65 11.05 6.88
C GLY A 143 4.64 11.97 7.61
N ALA A 144 4.52 12.04 8.94
CA ALA A 144 5.53 12.67 9.77
C ALA A 144 6.83 11.86 9.75
N ARG A 145 7.97 12.53 9.96
CA ARG A 145 9.25 11.82 10.11
C ARG A 145 9.23 11.05 11.44
N PRO A 146 9.64 9.76 11.46
CA PRO A 146 9.60 8.96 12.68
C PRO A 146 10.49 9.51 13.81
N VAL A 147 11.54 10.27 13.49
CA VAL A 147 12.35 10.99 14.51
C VAL A 147 11.54 12.02 15.31
N LEU A 148 10.43 12.52 14.76
CA LEU A 148 9.57 13.50 15.43
C LEU A 148 8.52 12.83 16.32
N THR A 149 8.12 11.59 16.01
CA THR A 149 7.03 10.88 16.70
C THR A 149 7.51 9.75 17.60
N GLY A 150 8.74 9.25 17.42
CA GLY A 150 9.26 8.04 18.08
C GLY A 150 8.72 6.74 17.48
N GLU A 151 7.96 6.81 16.38
CA GLU A 151 7.31 5.67 15.73
C GLU A 151 8.23 5.01 14.67
N GLY A 152 7.79 3.86 14.14
CA GLY A 152 8.45 3.22 12.98
C GLY A 152 8.14 3.93 11.65
N ASN A 153 8.88 3.56 10.60
CA ASN A 153 8.61 4.07 9.25
C ASN A 153 7.22 3.61 8.75
N LEU A 154 6.30 4.54 8.52
CA LEU A 154 5.02 4.24 7.84
C LEU A 154 5.20 3.94 6.35
N SER A 155 6.25 4.50 5.74
CA SER A 155 6.67 4.24 4.38
C SER A 155 8.19 4.25 4.28
N GLN A 156 8.72 3.36 3.45
CA GLN A 156 10.16 3.20 3.27
C GLN A 156 10.49 2.66 1.88
N THR A 157 11.74 2.81 1.46
CA THR A 157 12.27 2.23 0.23
C THR A 157 13.26 1.12 0.54
N SER A 158 13.38 0.16 -0.37
CA SER A 158 14.33 -0.96 -0.26
C SER A 158 14.71 -1.47 -1.66
N GLY A 159 15.95 -1.92 -1.78
CA GLY A 159 16.50 -2.44 -3.03
C GLY A 159 16.80 -1.35 -4.07
N SER A 160 17.42 -1.78 -5.17
CA SER A 160 17.76 -0.94 -6.32
C SER A 160 17.87 -1.82 -7.56
N SER A 161 17.57 -1.26 -8.73
CA SER A 161 17.59 -1.97 -10.02
C SER A 161 16.81 -3.29 -10.01
N LEU A 162 15.67 -3.30 -9.29
CA LEU A 162 14.82 -4.48 -9.16
C LEU A 162 14.11 -4.80 -10.47
N THR A 163 14.00 -6.09 -10.77
CA THR A 163 13.33 -6.62 -11.96
C THR A 163 12.09 -7.43 -11.55
N ALA A 164 11.89 -8.64 -12.06
CA ALA A 164 10.66 -9.41 -11.88
C ALA A 164 10.46 -10.00 -10.47
N THR A 165 11.50 -10.06 -9.64
CA THR A 165 11.46 -10.74 -8.33
C THR A 165 11.66 -9.76 -7.19
N ALA A 166 10.75 -9.81 -6.22
CA ALA A 166 10.87 -9.06 -4.99
C ALA A 166 12.04 -9.60 -4.14
N PRO A 167 12.82 -8.73 -3.48
CA PRO A 167 13.86 -9.17 -2.54
C PRO A 167 13.31 -10.10 -1.46
N ALA A 168 14.05 -11.14 -1.10
CA ALA A 168 13.63 -12.09 -0.05
C ALA A 168 13.48 -11.42 1.33
N THR A 169 14.22 -10.33 1.56
CA THR A 169 14.16 -9.52 2.78
C THR A 169 14.19 -8.03 2.45
N ILE A 170 13.55 -7.23 3.30
CA ILE A 170 13.68 -5.78 3.27
C ILE A 170 15.09 -5.44 3.75
N ALA A 171 15.96 -5.01 2.84
CA ALA A 171 17.35 -4.69 3.10
C ALA A 171 17.59 -3.18 2.96
N SER A 172 18.23 -2.58 3.96
CA SER A 172 18.54 -1.15 4.00
C SER A 172 17.30 -0.24 3.86
N PRO A 173 16.27 -0.38 4.73
CA PRO A 173 15.09 0.44 4.65
C PRO A 173 15.42 1.92 4.83
N ALA A 174 15.12 2.74 3.82
CA ALA A 174 15.27 4.19 3.90
C ALA A 174 13.90 4.86 4.02
N PHE A 175 13.73 5.71 5.03
CA PHE A 175 12.47 6.43 5.29
C PHE A 175 11.97 7.18 4.05
N LYS A 176 10.66 7.09 3.79
CA LYS A 176 9.98 7.88 2.78
C LYS A 176 8.83 8.68 3.40
N ARG A 177 8.78 9.98 3.10
CA ARG A 177 7.72 10.86 3.60
C ARG A 177 6.37 10.58 2.95
N GLN A 178 6.38 10.25 1.66
CA GLN A 178 5.20 9.87 0.90
C GLN A 178 4.76 8.47 1.30
N VAL A 179 3.58 8.36 1.92
CA VAL A 179 2.96 7.09 2.31
C VAL A 179 1.84 6.78 1.30
N PRO A 180 2.02 5.79 0.41
CA PRO A 180 0.96 5.40 -0.50
C PRO A 180 -0.16 4.68 0.26
N LEU A 181 -1.40 4.84 -0.24
CA LEU A 181 -2.53 4.02 0.18
C LEU A 181 -2.33 2.62 -0.38
N VAL A 182 -2.26 1.64 0.53
CA VAL A 182 -2.23 0.21 0.21
C VAL A 182 -3.44 -0.47 0.81
N ILE A 183 -3.96 -1.44 0.07
CA ILE A 183 -5.15 -2.19 0.42
C ILE A 183 -4.84 -3.68 0.26
N ALA A 184 -5.18 -4.50 1.26
CA ALA A 184 -5.17 -5.96 1.18
C ALA A 184 -6.61 -6.49 1.16
N SER A 185 -6.87 -7.50 0.34
CA SER A 185 -8.16 -8.21 0.23
C SER A 185 -7.97 -9.67 -0.15
#